data_AF-A0A699XEK9-F1
#
_entry.id   AF-A0A699XEK9-F1
#
_cell.length_a   1.000
_cell.length_b   1.000
_cell.length_c   1.000
_cell.angle_alpha   90.00
_cell.angle_beta   90.00
_cell.angle_gamma   90.00
#
_symmetry.space_group_name_H-M   'P 1'
#
loop_
_entity.id
_entity.type
_entity.pdbx_description
1 polymer ?
#
loop_
_entity_poly.entity_id
_entity_poly.type
_entity_poly.pdbx_seq_one_letter_code
_entity_poly.pdbx_strand_id
1 'polypeptide(L)'
;MGWLYSAPSGVRRFLKHITTELFPSIPDIVVSEFGFAEPFEGNWNSLAPALWDIRRADYLQQYLDNILLAIHVDGVNVTGAWGWV
;
A
#
# COMPACT_ATOMS: atom_id res chain seq x y z
N MET A 1 12.07 -7.05 13.95
CA MET A 1 10.95 -6.52 13.15
C MET A 1 10.55 -5.19 13.74
N GLY A 2 10.62 -4.09 13.00
CA GLY A 2 10.33 -2.77 13.59
C GLY A 2 10.23 -1.58 12.61
N TRP A 3 10.25 -1.82 11.30
CA TRP A 3 10.11 -0.75 10.31
C TRP A 3 8.70 -0.69 9.70
N LEU A 4 8.06 -1.85 9.53
CA LEU A 4 6.73 -1.94 8.92
C LEU A 4 5.64 -1.79 9.97
N TYR A 5 4.84 -0.74 9.83
CA TYR A 5 3.60 -0.50 10.55
C TYR A 5 2.51 -0.14 9.54
N SER A 6 1.31 -0.72 9.68
CA SER A 6 0.20 -0.43 8.76
C SER A 6 -0.33 0.98 9.00
N ALA A 7 -0.15 1.86 8.01
CA ALA A 7 -0.61 3.25 8.06
C ALA A 7 -1.26 3.66 6.73
N PRO A 8 -2.39 3.04 6.35
CA PRO A 8 -2.98 3.16 5.01
C PRO A 8 -3.36 4.60 4.65
N SER A 9 -3.83 5.41 5.61
CA SER A 9 -4.12 6.83 5.36
C SER A 9 -2.89 7.65 4.95
N GLY A 10 -1.69 7.16 5.24
CA GLY A 10 -0.43 7.82 4.90
C GLY A 10 -0.18 7.83 3.38
N VAL A 11 -0.49 6.74 2.68
CA VAL A 11 -0.16 6.61 1.23
C VAL A 11 -0.82 7.72 0.41
N ARG A 12 -2.09 8.03 0.69
CA ARG A 12 -2.83 9.11 0.03
C ARG A 12 -2.17 10.48 0.22
N ARG A 13 -1.73 10.78 1.46
CA ARG A 13 -1.05 12.04 1.79
C ARG A 13 0.30 12.14 1.10
N PHE A 14 1.06 11.05 1.07
CA PHE A 14 2.36 11.01 0.39
C PHE A 14 2.21 11.18 -1.11
N LEU A 15 1.29 10.44 -1.75
CA LEU A 15 1.03 10.56 -3.18
C LEU A 15 0.73 12.01 -3.57
N LYS A 16 -0.21 12.65 -2.86
CA LYS A 16 -0.53 14.06 -3.09
C LYS A 16 0.70 14.97 -2.90
N HIS A 17 1.40 14.84 -1.78
CA HIS A 17 2.55 15.70 -1.48
C HIS A 17 3.68 15.55 -2.51
N ILE A 18 3.97 14.32 -2.94
CA ILE A 18 4.98 14.04 -3.96
C ILE A 18 4.60 14.71 -5.28
N THR A 19 3.36 14.56 -5.72
CA THR A 19 2.92 15.08 -7.03
C THR A 19 2.58 16.57 -7.04
N THR A 20 2.33 17.21 -5.89
CA THR A 20 1.99 18.65 -5.86
C THR A 20 3.10 19.54 -5.32
N GLU A 21 3.90 19.05 -4.38
CA GLU A 21 4.94 19.87 -3.71
C GLU A 21 6.35 19.52 -4.19
N LEU A 22 6.69 18.22 -4.22
CA LEU A 22 8.06 17.80 -4.52
C LEU A 22 8.35 17.78 -6.01
N PHE A 23 7.41 17.27 -6.81
CA PHE A 23 7.58 17.06 -8.25
C PHE A 23 6.32 17.45 -9.04
N PRO A 24 5.91 18.72 -9.04
CA PRO A 24 4.65 19.17 -9.66
C PRO A 24 4.57 19.02 -11.19
N SER A 25 5.70 18.74 -11.85
CA SER A 25 5.77 18.60 -13.31
C SER A 25 5.69 17.16 -13.81
N ILE A 26 5.67 16.15 -12.93
CA ILE A 26 5.59 14.76 -13.37
C ILE A 26 4.18 14.46 -13.91
N PRO A 27 4.06 13.74 -15.02
CA PRO A 27 2.77 13.47 -15.64
C PRO A 27 1.93 12.45 -14.86
N ASP A 28 2.57 11.55 -14.13
CA ASP A 28 1.95 10.48 -13.37
C ASP A 28 2.86 9.97 -12.24
N ILE A 29 2.31 9.06 -11.43
CA ILE A 29 3.03 8.36 -10.37
C ILE A 29 2.59 6.91 -10.27
N VAL A 30 3.50 6.06 -9.83
CA VAL A 30 3.30 4.62 -9.62
C VAL A 30 3.57 4.28 -8.15
N VAL A 31 2.70 3.48 -7.54
CA VAL A 31 3.02 2.78 -6.29
C VAL A 31 3.74 1.49 -6.67
N SER A 32 5.07 1.55 -6.75
CA SER A 32 5.88 0.42 -7.23
C SER A 32 5.91 -0.76 -6.28
N GLU A 33 5.72 -0.51 -4.97
CA GLU A 33 5.79 -1.54 -3.95
C GLU A 33 4.89 -1.20 -2.75
N PHE A 34 4.09 -2.17 -2.31
CA PHE A 34 3.44 -2.20 -1.01
C PHE A 34 3.12 -3.64 -0.64
N GLY A 35 3.35 -4.03 0.61
CA GLY A 35 3.13 -5.41 1.04
C GLY A 35 3.12 -5.55 2.56
N PHE A 36 2.70 -6.72 3.02
CA PHE A 36 2.58 -7.01 4.44
C PHE A 36 3.16 -8.39 4.76
N ALA A 37 4.10 -8.42 5.72
CA ALA A 37 4.64 -9.65 6.26
C ALA A 37 3.79 -10.10 7.44
N GLU A 38 3.12 -11.26 7.33
CA GLU A 38 2.32 -11.80 8.41
C GLU A 38 3.20 -12.13 9.64
N PRO A 39 2.84 -11.67 10.85
CA PRO A 39 3.61 -11.95 12.04
C PRO A 39 3.76 -13.45 12.29
N PHE A 40 5.00 -13.90 12.41
CA PHE A 40 5.38 -15.29 12.71
C PHE A 40 4.92 -16.32 11.66
N GLU A 41 4.58 -15.91 10.43
CA GLU A 41 4.15 -16.83 9.35
C GLU A 41 5.19 -17.93 9.09
N GLY A 42 6.48 -17.61 9.12
CA GLY A 42 7.56 -18.59 8.98
C GLY A 42 7.67 -19.63 10.12
N ASN A 43 6.94 -19.45 11.22
CA ASN A 43 6.88 -20.39 12.34
C ASN A 43 5.66 -21.31 12.27
N TRP A 44 4.80 -21.16 11.27
CA TRP A 44 3.59 -21.97 11.14
C TRP A 44 3.92 -23.38 10.65
N ASN A 45 3.33 -24.38 11.30
CA ASN A 45 3.55 -25.81 11.00
C ASN A 45 2.50 -26.40 10.06
N SER A 46 1.60 -25.58 9.51
CA SER A 46 0.56 -26.02 8.59
C SER A 46 0.23 -24.91 7.60
N LEU A 47 -0.25 -25.28 6.40
CA LEU A 47 -0.56 -24.36 5.31
C LEU A 47 -1.83 -23.54 5.57
N ALA A 48 -2.81 -24.11 6.27
CA ALA A 48 -4.12 -23.49 6.49
C ALA A 48 -4.07 -22.04 7.01
N PRO A 49 -3.29 -21.68 8.05
CA PRO A 49 -3.19 -20.27 8.50
C PRO A 49 -2.54 -19.34 7.46
N ALA A 50 -1.62 -19.84 6.63
CA ALA A 50 -1.01 -19.04 5.55
C ALA A 50 -1.96 -18.75 4.39
N LEU A 51 -2.91 -19.64 4.13
CA LEU A 51 -3.98 -19.38 3.15
C LEU A 51 -5.06 -18.43 3.68
N TRP A 52 -5.04 -18.12 4.98
CA TRP A 52 -6.03 -17.29 5.66
C TRP A 52 -5.39 -16.08 6.36
N ASP A 53 -4.57 -15.37 5.58
CA ASP A 53 -3.76 -14.22 5.96
C ASP A 53 -4.57 -12.91 6.01
N ILE A 54 -5.54 -12.86 6.92
CA ILE A 54 -6.51 -11.76 7.02
C ILE A 54 -5.82 -10.39 7.20
N ARG A 55 -4.69 -10.29 7.91
CA ARG A 55 -4.05 -8.99 8.14
C ARG A 55 -3.38 -8.48 6.87
N ARG A 56 -2.77 -9.36 6.07
CA ARG A 56 -2.26 -9.04 4.74
C ARG A 56 -3.39 -8.60 3.82
N ALA A 57 -4.52 -9.31 3.81
CA ALA A 57 -5.69 -8.92 3.03
C ALA A 57 -6.23 -7.54 3.43
N ASP A 58 -6.39 -7.28 4.74
CA ASP A 58 -6.85 -6.00 5.28
C ASP A 58 -5.87 -4.85 4.98
N TYR A 59 -4.56 -5.11 5.05
CA TYR A 59 -3.53 -4.14 4.66
C TYR A 59 -3.66 -3.76 3.18
N LEU A 60 -3.72 -4.76 2.29
CA LEU A 60 -3.79 -4.52 0.84
C LEU A 60 -5.06 -3.76 0.48
N GLN A 61 -6.21 -4.15 1.04
CA GLN A 61 -7.48 -3.48 0.80
C GLN A 61 -7.42 -2.01 1.21
N GLN A 62 -6.97 -1.72 2.44
CA GLN A 62 -6.93 -0.33 2.93
C GLN A 62 -5.94 0.55 2.15
N TYR A 63 -4.81 0.01 1.69
CA TYR A 63 -3.88 0.76 0.85
C TYR A 63 -4.48 1.03 -0.55
N LEU A 64 -5.11 0.02 -1.16
CA LEU A 64 -5.79 0.18 -2.45
C LEU A 64 -6.95 1.20 -2.35
N ASP A 65 -7.74 1.18 -1.27
CA ASP A 65 -8.80 2.16 -1.02
C ASP A 65 -8.23 3.58 -0.96
N ASN A 66 -7.10 3.79 -0.28
CA ASN A 66 -6.48 5.10 -0.18
C ASN A 66 -5.82 5.57 -1.47
N ILE A 67 -5.26 4.65 -2.27
CA ILE A 67 -4.77 4.94 -3.63
C ILE A 67 -5.95 5.36 -4.52
N LEU A 68 -7.07 4.63 -4.46
CA LEU A 68 -8.28 4.96 -5.21
C LEU A 68 -8.85 6.33 -4.82
N LEU A 69 -8.84 6.66 -3.52
CA LEU A 69 -9.21 7.99 -3.03
C LEU A 69 -8.22 9.08 -3.51
N ALA A 70 -6.92 8.81 -3.58
CA ALA A 70 -5.96 9.77 -4.13
C ALA A 70 -6.27 10.10 -5.60
N ILE A 71 -6.66 9.09 -6.38
CA ILE A 71 -7.08 9.26 -7.78
C ILE A 71 -8.37 10.11 -7.87
N HIS A 72 -9.44 9.67 -7.20
CA HIS A 72 -10.77 10.23 -7.44
C HIS A 72 -11.11 11.47 -6.59
N VAL A 73 -10.46 11.66 -5.45
CA VAL A 73 -10.75 12.78 -4.53
C VAL A 73 -9.65 13.83 -4.55
N ASP A 74 -8.38 13.43 -4.68
CA ASP A 74 -7.25 14.38 -4.69
C ASP A 74 -6.75 14.73 -6.10
N GLY A 75 -7.22 14.02 -7.14
CA GLY A 75 -6.82 14.27 -8.53
C GLY A 75 -5.39 13.83 -8.84
N VAL A 76 -4.80 12.93 -8.04
CA VAL A 76 -3.46 12.39 -8.30
C VAL A 76 -3.52 11.38 -9.44
N ASN A 77 -2.72 11.58 -10.48
CA ASN A 77 -2.65 10.65 -11.61
C ASN A 77 -1.81 9.40 -11.27
N VAL A 78 -2.36 8.50 -10.45
CA VAL A 78 -1.73 7.22 -10.12
C VAL A 78 -2.02 6.21 -11.24
N THR A 79 -0.99 5.73 -11.93
CA THR A 79 -1.13 4.85 -13.12
C THR A 79 -0.88 3.38 -12.84
N GLY A 80 -0.45 3.02 -11.64
CA GLY A 80 -0.38 1.63 -11.21
C GLY A 80 0.00 1.44 -9.75
N ALA A 81 -0.28 0.23 -9.26
CA ALA A 81 0.00 -0.21 -7.90
C ALA A 81 0.44 -1.68 -7.93
N TRP A 82 1.68 -1.97 -7.53
CA TRP A 82 2.26 -3.31 -7.57
C TRP A 82 2.52 -3.82 -6.15
N GLY A 83 1.94 -4.97 -5.82
CA GLY A 83 2.16 -5.64 -4.54
C GLY A 83 3.58 -6.22 -4.46
N TRP A 84 4.21 -6.08 -3.31
CA TRP A 84 5.53 -6.69 -3.04
C TRP A 84 5.38 -8.05 -2.36
N VAL A 85 6.17 -9.03 -2.83
CA VAL A 85 6.19 -10.42 -2.35
C VAL A 85 7.42 -10.74 -1.51
#